data_AF-A0A916QSV0-F1
#
_entry.id   AF-A0A916QSV0-F1
#
_cell.length_a   1.000
_cell.length_b   1.000
_cell.length_c   1.000
_cell.angle_alpha   90.00
_cell.angle_beta   90.00
_cell.angle_gamma   90.00
#
_symmetry.space_group_name_H-M   'P 1'
#
loop_
_entity.id
_entity.type
_entity.pdbx_description
1 polymer ?
#
loop_
_entity_poly.entity_id
_entity_poly.type
_entity_poly.pdbx_seq_one_letter_code
_entity_poly.pdbx_strand_id
1 'polypeptide(L)'
;MALKDWFEPKDAHPAPRSGPVRVGWLLNEQRSGVVYYPPERIRSAEVNRNHAKSASRCPAIINMESRYFMIRAPYDLHLRFVRDDKGKPGLRNMNGDASPVRGNVLSKKLHLTAEHEWRYADRPTVQISLPYTFIADEPVFMTQLSAFMHYTKTPLPGTIFGGRFAINNWPRPLMWAFEWHDTAQDLILKRGQPWFYVQFETYPQDRSVSVVEAQMTPELEGFIDHTSAAVNYVNQSFSLFKDAERVRPETLLVPVKR
;
A
#
# COMPACT_ATOMS: atom_id res chain seq x y z
N MET A 1 -17.86 0.64 -20.97
CA MET A 1 -18.42 -0.05 -19.78
C MET A 1 -18.40 0.97 -18.64
N ALA A 2 -19.53 1.23 -18.00
CA ALA A 2 -19.62 2.27 -16.96
C ALA A 2 -18.97 1.79 -15.64
N LEU A 3 -18.49 2.71 -14.80
CA LEU A 3 -17.86 2.39 -13.51
C LEU A 3 -18.76 1.46 -12.65
N LYS A 4 -20.09 1.65 -12.73
CA LYS A 4 -21.09 0.84 -12.04
C LYS A 4 -21.11 -0.63 -12.46
N ASP A 5 -20.82 -0.94 -13.72
CA ASP A 5 -20.93 -2.30 -14.26
C ASP A 5 -19.82 -3.22 -13.73
N TRP A 6 -18.80 -2.66 -13.06
CA TRP A 6 -17.72 -3.35 -12.37
C TRP A 6 -18.02 -3.64 -10.89
N PHE A 7 -18.97 -2.90 -10.31
CA PHE A 7 -19.38 -3.05 -8.92
C PHE A 7 -20.74 -3.75 -8.79
N GLU A 8 -21.45 -3.95 -9.90
CA GLU A 8 -22.59 -4.88 -9.94
C GLU A 8 -22.07 -6.31 -9.78
N PRO A 9 -22.49 -7.04 -8.73
CA PRO A 9 -22.15 -8.45 -8.59
C PRO A 9 -22.91 -9.22 -9.68
N LYS A 10 -22.27 -9.40 -10.83
CA LYS A 10 -22.70 -10.37 -11.83
C LYS A 10 -22.02 -11.68 -11.48
N ASP A 11 -22.87 -12.66 -11.22
CA ASP A 11 -22.59 -14.00 -10.71
C ASP A 11 -22.56 -14.09 -9.17
N ALA A 12 -23.33 -15.05 -8.66
CA ALA A 12 -23.44 -15.36 -7.25
C ALA A 12 -22.04 -15.54 -6.68
N HIS A 13 -21.65 -14.67 -5.75
CA HIS A 13 -20.40 -14.86 -5.00
C HIS A 13 -20.39 -16.31 -4.51
N PRO A 14 -19.27 -17.05 -4.71
CA PRO A 14 -19.15 -18.38 -4.14
C PRO A 14 -19.54 -18.31 -2.66
N ALA A 15 -20.29 -19.32 -2.18
CA ALA A 15 -20.84 -19.33 -0.84
C ALA A 15 -19.77 -18.87 0.17
N PRO A 16 -20.08 -17.91 1.06
CA PRO A 16 -19.11 -17.33 1.98
C PRO A 16 -18.31 -18.42 2.68
N ARG A 17 -16.99 -18.40 2.52
CA ARG A 17 -16.12 -19.29 3.28
C ARG A 17 -16.27 -18.97 4.77
N SER A 18 -16.39 -20.00 5.60
CA SER A 18 -16.45 -19.82 7.06
C SER A 18 -15.09 -19.40 7.60
N GLY A 19 -15.09 -18.62 8.69
CA GLY A 19 -13.88 -18.20 9.38
C GLY A 19 -13.20 -16.94 8.82
N PRO A 20 -12.02 -16.58 9.36
CA PRO A 20 -11.30 -15.38 8.97
C PRO A 20 -10.79 -15.48 7.52
N VAL A 21 -10.88 -14.39 6.77
CA VAL A 21 -10.23 -14.25 5.47
C VAL A 21 -8.72 -14.22 5.68
N ARG A 22 -7.98 -15.06 4.96
CA ARG A 22 -6.51 -15.03 4.98
C ARG A 22 -5.98 -14.10 3.90
N VAL A 23 -5.13 -13.17 4.31
CA VAL A 23 -4.38 -12.30 3.42
C VAL A 23 -2.90 -12.61 3.59
N GLY A 24 -2.25 -12.97 2.49
CA GLY A 24 -0.80 -13.18 2.44
C GLY A 24 -0.09 -11.85 2.25
N TRP A 25 1.01 -11.64 2.95
CA TRP A 25 1.96 -10.58 2.65
C TRP A 25 3.33 -11.18 2.36
N LEU A 26 4.06 -10.59 1.42
CA LEU A 26 5.43 -10.99 1.08
C LEU A 26 6.23 -9.80 0.56
N LEU A 27 7.54 -9.96 0.52
CA LEU A 27 8.45 -9.08 -0.20
C LEU A 27 8.77 -9.71 -1.55
N ASN A 28 8.48 -9.03 -2.65
CA ASN A 28 8.83 -9.52 -3.99
C ASN A 28 10.33 -9.38 -4.30
N GLU A 29 11.05 -8.56 -3.53
CA GLU A 29 12.51 -8.49 -3.51
C GLU A 29 13.01 -9.03 -2.16
N GLN A 30 13.56 -10.24 -2.16
CA GLN A 30 14.11 -10.86 -0.95
C GLN A 30 15.42 -10.22 -0.50
N ARG A 31 16.17 -9.66 -1.45
CA ARG A 31 17.42 -8.95 -1.17
C ARG A 31 17.14 -7.78 -0.24
N SER A 32 17.89 -7.72 0.86
CA SER A 32 17.73 -6.68 1.89
C SER A 32 16.36 -6.68 2.60
N GLY A 33 15.61 -7.78 2.56
CA GLY A 33 14.31 -7.93 3.21
C GLY A 33 14.31 -7.61 4.71
N VAL A 34 15.44 -7.85 5.40
CA VAL A 34 15.65 -7.54 6.83
C VAL A 34 15.43 -6.06 7.20
N VAL A 35 15.49 -5.15 6.22
CA VAL A 35 15.26 -3.72 6.43
C VAL A 35 13.77 -3.41 6.59
N TYR A 36 12.89 -4.26 6.05
CA TYR A 36 11.44 -4.05 6.02
C TYR A 36 10.76 -4.70 7.22
N TYR A 37 9.73 -4.04 7.73
CA TYR A 37 8.94 -4.51 8.86
C TYR A 37 7.75 -5.35 8.38
N PRO A 38 7.32 -6.38 9.12
CA PRO A 38 6.06 -7.05 8.83
C PRO A 38 4.88 -6.07 8.99
N PRO A 39 3.77 -6.24 8.25
CA PRO A 39 2.56 -5.47 8.48
C PRO A 39 2.02 -5.70 9.89
N GLU A 40 1.71 -4.61 10.60
CA GLU A 40 1.26 -4.65 11.99
C GLU A 40 -0.20 -4.25 12.09
N ARG A 41 -1.06 -5.11 12.66
CA ARG A 41 -2.46 -4.73 12.88
C ARG A 41 -2.53 -3.55 13.84
N ILE A 42 -3.29 -2.52 13.45
CA ILE A 42 -3.58 -1.41 14.36
C ILE A 42 -4.35 -1.90 15.57
N ARG A 43 -3.82 -1.57 16.74
CA ARG A 43 -4.47 -1.76 18.04
C ARG A 43 -4.08 -0.59 18.93
N SER A 44 -5.07 0.10 19.46
CA SER A 44 -4.88 1.07 20.54
C SER A 44 -4.55 0.32 21.85
N ALA A 45 -3.26 0.03 22.08
CA ALA A 45 -2.80 -0.77 23.24
C ALA A 45 -2.71 0.04 24.54
N GLU A 46 -2.31 1.31 24.46
CA GLU A 46 -2.01 2.18 25.61
C GLU A 46 -3.10 3.22 25.85
N VAL A 47 -4.36 2.80 25.81
CA VAL A 47 -5.49 3.73 25.93
C VAL A 47 -6.28 3.51 27.21
N ASN A 48 -6.78 4.61 27.78
CA ASN A 48 -7.62 4.56 28.97
C ASN A 48 -8.86 3.71 28.71
N ARG A 49 -9.02 2.64 29.48
CA ARG A 49 -10.17 1.71 29.45
C ARG A 49 -10.93 1.69 30.77
N ASN A 50 -10.64 2.60 31.70
CA ASN A 50 -11.22 2.61 33.04
C ASN A 50 -12.69 3.03 33.00
N HIS A 51 -13.07 3.95 32.11
CA HIS A 51 -14.47 4.37 31.95
C HIS A 51 -15.20 3.54 30.89
N ALA A 52 -16.42 3.09 31.19
CA ALA A 52 -17.27 2.30 30.28
C ALA A 52 -17.70 3.02 28.99
N LYS A 53 -17.45 4.33 28.90
CA LYS A 53 -17.80 5.21 27.77
C LYS A 53 -16.56 5.77 27.06
N SER A 54 -15.37 5.25 27.41
CA SER A 54 -14.15 5.58 26.70
C SER A 54 -14.23 5.18 25.23
N ALA A 55 -13.70 6.00 24.34
CA ALA A 55 -13.56 5.70 22.91
C ALA A 55 -12.85 4.35 22.68
N SER A 56 -11.91 4.01 23.56
CA SER A 56 -11.17 2.73 23.62
C SER A 56 -12.01 1.47 23.82
N ARG A 57 -13.29 1.64 24.18
CA ARG A 57 -14.29 0.57 24.34
C ARG A 57 -15.41 0.66 23.31
N CYS A 58 -15.42 1.68 22.44
CA CYS A 58 -16.44 1.85 21.42
C CYS A 58 -16.33 0.73 20.37
N PRO A 59 -17.37 -0.10 20.18
CA PRO A 59 -17.32 -1.18 19.20
C PRO A 59 -17.06 -0.70 17.77
N ALA A 60 -17.58 0.47 17.40
CA ALA A 60 -17.35 1.05 16.08
C ALA A 60 -15.87 1.40 15.85
N ILE A 61 -15.21 1.99 16.86
CA ILE A 61 -13.78 2.33 16.79
C ILE A 61 -12.93 1.05 16.74
N ILE A 62 -13.19 0.10 17.64
CA ILE A 62 -12.43 -1.16 17.70
C ILE A 62 -12.59 -1.96 16.40
N ASN A 63 -13.81 -2.03 15.86
CA ASN A 63 -14.06 -2.71 14.59
C ASN A 63 -13.29 -2.03 13.45
N MET A 64 -13.37 -0.71 13.37
CA MET A 64 -12.67 0.07 12.35
C MET A 64 -11.14 -0.12 12.46
N GLU A 65 -10.54 0.08 13.64
CA GLU A 65 -9.11 -0.11 13.89
C GLU A 65 -8.62 -1.51 13.47
N SER A 66 -9.41 -2.55 13.80
CA SER A 66 -9.04 -3.94 13.52
C SER A 66 -8.85 -4.27 12.04
N ARG A 67 -9.36 -3.42 11.13
CA ARG A 67 -9.29 -3.57 9.68
C ARG A 67 -8.04 -2.96 9.06
N TYR A 68 -7.29 -2.15 9.82
CA TYR A 68 -6.09 -1.49 9.33
C TYR A 68 -4.83 -2.22 9.76
N PHE A 69 -3.87 -2.29 8.84
CA PHE A 69 -2.53 -2.80 9.07
C PHE A 69 -1.53 -1.72 8.70
N MET A 70 -0.69 -1.36 9.65
CA MET A 70 0.37 -0.38 9.48
C MET A 70 1.57 -0.98 8.77
N ILE A 71 2.09 -0.20 7.82
CA ILE A 71 3.41 -0.36 7.25
C ILE A 71 4.29 0.74 7.85
N ARG A 72 5.40 0.33 8.47
CA ARG A 72 6.40 1.24 9.01
C ARG A 72 7.39 1.67 7.92
N ALA A 73 7.92 2.88 8.05
CA ALA A 73 9.00 3.32 7.17
C ALA A 73 10.24 2.42 7.38
N PRO A 74 10.78 1.80 6.30
CA PRO A 74 11.93 0.91 6.41
C PRO A 74 13.26 1.68 6.50
N TYR A 75 13.31 2.98 6.26
CA TYR A 75 14.53 3.77 6.38
C TYR A 75 14.17 5.24 6.54
N ASP A 76 15.14 6.05 7.00
CA ASP A 76 14.97 7.49 7.03
C ASP A 76 15.01 8.05 5.60
N LEU A 77 14.11 8.99 5.34
CA LEU A 77 14.03 9.72 4.10
C LEU A 77 13.79 11.20 4.43
N HIS A 78 14.60 12.08 3.85
CA HIS A 78 14.44 13.53 3.98
C HIS A 78 14.57 14.13 2.59
N LEU A 79 13.44 14.47 1.99
CA LEU A 79 13.37 14.98 0.64
C LEU A 79 12.93 16.44 0.64
N ARG A 80 13.48 17.18 -0.31
CA ARG A 80 13.03 18.51 -0.69
C ARG A 80 12.64 18.52 -2.16
N PHE A 81 11.49 19.09 -2.45
CA PHE A 81 11.14 19.44 -3.83
C PHE A 81 12.01 20.61 -4.29
N VAL A 82 12.61 20.48 -5.47
CA VAL A 82 13.45 21.53 -6.05
C VAL A 82 13.09 21.71 -7.52
N ARG A 83 13.36 22.91 -8.04
CA ARG A 83 13.47 23.15 -9.47
C ARG A 83 14.91 23.49 -9.80
N ASP A 84 15.41 23.00 -10.94
CA ASP A 84 16.72 23.39 -11.45
C ASP A 84 16.68 24.80 -12.07
N ASP A 85 17.83 25.28 -12.56
CA ASP A 85 17.96 26.62 -13.17
C ASP A 85 17.10 26.79 -14.44
N LYS A 86 16.61 25.69 -15.02
CA LYS A 86 15.70 25.65 -16.18
C LYS A 86 14.24 25.46 -15.77
N GLY A 87 13.95 25.46 -14.47
CA GLY A 87 12.61 25.24 -13.91
C GLY A 87 12.18 23.78 -13.88
N LYS A 88 13.03 22.81 -14.27
CA LYS A 88 12.67 21.40 -14.30
C LYS A 88 12.52 20.88 -12.86
N PRO A 89 11.42 20.18 -12.54
CA PRO A 89 11.20 19.69 -11.19
C PRO A 89 12.10 18.49 -10.87
N GLY A 90 12.48 18.37 -9.61
CA GLY A 90 13.36 17.33 -9.10
C GLY A 90 13.22 17.12 -7.60
N LEU A 91 13.90 16.09 -7.10
CA LEU A 91 13.95 15.74 -5.68
C LEU A 91 15.40 15.80 -5.20
N ARG A 92 15.62 16.46 -4.06
CA ARG A 92 16.91 16.52 -3.39
C ARG A 92 16.84 15.76 -2.07
N ASN A 93 17.78 14.83 -1.86
CA ASN A 93 17.98 14.19 -0.56
C ASN A 93 18.74 15.14 0.36
N MET A 94 18.07 15.66 1.38
CA MET A 94 18.63 16.66 2.29
C MET A 94 19.61 16.08 3.30
N ASN A 95 19.65 14.75 3.46
CA ASN A 95 20.64 14.11 4.32
C ASN A 95 22.05 14.09 3.70
N GLY A 96 22.20 14.30 2.38
CA GLY A 96 23.51 14.26 1.70
C GLY A 96 24.30 12.98 2.04
N ASP A 97 25.56 13.15 2.42
CA ASP A 97 26.46 12.04 2.82
C ASP A 97 26.06 11.35 4.13
N ALA A 98 25.24 12.01 4.97
CA ALA A 98 24.67 11.41 6.17
C ALA A 98 23.45 10.52 5.87
N SER A 99 23.08 10.33 4.60
CA SER A 99 21.95 9.48 4.25
C SER A 99 22.20 8.02 4.58
N PRO A 100 21.28 7.33 5.29
CA PRO A 100 21.43 5.91 5.59
C PRO A 100 21.17 5.02 4.37
N VAL A 101 20.70 5.59 3.25
CA VAL A 101 20.44 4.87 1.99
C VAL A 101 21.38 5.43 0.93
N ARG A 102 22.15 4.55 0.27
CA ARG A 102 23.03 4.96 -0.83
C ARG A 102 22.23 5.60 -1.96
N GLY A 103 22.76 6.68 -2.55
CA GLY A 103 22.06 7.45 -3.59
C GLY A 103 21.64 6.63 -4.82
N ASN A 104 22.44 5.64 -5.23
CA ASN A 104 22.11 4.73 -6.34
C ASN A 104 20.97 3.75 -6.01
N VAL A 105 20.75 3.44 -4.73
CA VAL A 105 19.59 2.64 -4.29
C VAL A 105 18.36 3.54 -4.21
N LEU A 106 18.52 4.73 -3.66
CA LEU A 106 17.42 5.69 -3.49
C LEU A 106 16.84 6.14 -4.84
N SER A 107 17.69 6.45 -5.82
CA SER A 107 17.28 6.84 -7.18
C SER A 107 16.51 5.75 -7.94
N LYS A 108 16.68 4.47 -7.59
CA LYS A 108 15.88 3.37 -8.15
C LYS A 108 14.50 3.24 -7.50
N LYS A 109 14.31 3.82 -6.31
CA LYS A 109 13.07 3.72 -5.54
C LYS A 109 12.21 4.98 -5.64
N LEU A 110 12.82 6.14 -5.82
CA LEU A 110 12.12 7.43 -5.92
C LEU A 110 11.79 7.75 -7.37
N HIS A 111 10.52 8.03 -7.64
CA HIS A 111 10.04 8.43 -8.95
C HIS A 111 9.26 9.73 -8.80
N LEU A 112 9.73 10.78 -9.46
CA LEU A 112 8.93 11.99 -9.65
C LEU A 112 8.16 11.83 -10.94
N THR A 113 6.84 11.82 -10.86
CA THR A 113 5.96 11.75 -12.04
C THR A 113 6.19 12.97 -12.93
N ALA A 114 6.05 12.82 -14.25
CA ALA A 114 6.25 13.93 -15.17
C ALA A 114 5.25 15.07 -14.88
N GLU A 115 5.69 16.32 -15.03
CA GLU A 115 4.93 17.50 -14.62
C GLU A 115 3.56 17.63 -15.29
N HIS A 116 3.47 17.25 -16.57
CA HIS A 116 2.21 17.27 -17.32
C HIS A 116 1.21 16.18 -16.89
N GLU A 117 1.63 15.20 -16.08
CA GLU A 117 0.78 14.14 -15.55
C GLU A 117 0.27 14.46 -14.13
N TRP A 118 0.72 15.55 -13.51
CA TRP A 118 0.26 15.93 -12.19
C TRP A 118 -1.22 16.31 -12.23
N ARG A 119 -1.98 15.83 -11.24
CA ARG A 119 -3.42 16.16 -11.11
C ARG A 119 -3.65 17.66 -10.97
N TYR A 120 -2.76 18.34 -10.25
CA TYR A 120 -2.72 19.78 -10.11
C TYR A 120 -1.33 20.26 -10.53
N ALA A 121 -1.28 21.31 -11.34
CA ALA A 121 -0.03 21.81 -11.94
C ALA A 121 1.00 22.27 -10.90
N ASP A 122 0.55 22.63 -9.70
CA ASP A 122 1.36 23.08 -8.58
C ASP A 122 1.66 21.99 -7.54
N ARG A 123 1.21 20.75 -7.75
CA ARG A 123 1.36 19.64 -6.78
C ARG A 123 2.12 18.46 -7.37
N PRO A 124 3.45 18.41 -7.16
CA PRO A 124 4.28 17.30 -7.61
C PRO A 124 3.79 15.96 -7.07
N THR A 125 3.72 14.96 -7.94
CA THR A 125 3.44 13.58 -7.51
C THR A 125 4.75 12.80 -7.40
N VAL A 126 5.07 12.34 -6.19
CA VAL A 126 6.22 11.48 -5.91
C VAL A 126 5.74 10.07 -5.61
N GLN A 127 6.39 9.07 -6.19
CA GLN A 127 6.13 7.67 -5.92
C GLN A 127 7.38 7.02 -5.33
N ILE A 128 7.19 6.16 -4.33
CA ILE A 128 8.25 5.38 -3.70
C ILE A 128 7.93 3.90 -3.88
N SER A 129 8.82 3.20 -4.60
CA SER A 129 8.71 1.77 -4.88
C SER A 129 8.95 0.93 -3.62
N LEU A 130 8.02 0.03 -3.33
CA LEU A 130 8.05 -0.84 -2.15
C LEU A 130 7.92 -2.31 -2.54
N PRO A 131 8.66 -3.21 -1.87
CA PRO A 131 8.61 -4.62 -2.20
C PRO A 131 7.39 -5.36 -1.63
N TYR A 132 6.56 -4.69 -0.81
CA TYR A 132 5.37 -5.31 -0.23
C TYR A 132 4.37 -5.70 -1.31
N THR A 133 4.00 -6.97 -1.34
CA THR A 133 2.89 -7.49 -2.14
C THR A 133 1.89 -8.17 -1.21
N PHE A 134 0.60 -7.95 -1.47
CA PHE A 134 -0.50 -8.58 -0.74
C PHE A 134 -1.31 -9.45 -1.68
N ILE A 135 -1.72 -10.62 -1.20
CA ILE A 135 -2.41 -11.65 -1.99
C ILE A 135 -3.54 -12.29 -1.19
N ALA A 136 -4.54 -12.83 -1.88
CA ALA A 136 -5.62 -13.61 -1.26
C ALA A 136 -6.17 -14.68 -2.22
N ASP A 137 -6.59 -15.81 -1.66
CA ASP A 137 -7.22 -16.89 -2.44
C ASP A 137 -8.69 -16.61 -2.78
N GLU A 138 -9.30 -15.61 -2.15
CA GLU A 138 -10.70 -15.23 -2.26
C GLU A 138 -10.84 -13.71 -2.49
N PRO A 139 -12.02 -13.21 -2.95
CA PRO A 139 -12.21 -11.79 -3.24
C PRO A 139 -11.89 -10.88 -2.05
N VAL A 140 -10.83 -10.08 -2.19
CA VAL A 140 -10.40 -9.09 -1.20
C VAL A 140 -9.94 -7.82 -1.92
N PHE A 141 -10.54 -6.69 -1.54
CA PHE A 141 -10.02 -5.40 -1.95
C PHE A 141 -9.07 -4.87 -0.88
N MET A 142 -7.96 -4.31 -1.31
CA MET A 142 -7.05 -3.58 -0.45
C MET A 142 -7.09 -2.10 -0.81
N THR A 143 -7.10 -1.25 0.22
CA THR A 143 -7.01 0.21 0.09
C THR A 143 -5.77 0.73 0.82
N GLN A 144 -4.93 1.51 0.14
CA GLN A 144 -3.79 2.20 0.76
C GLN A 144 -4.21 3.58 1.28
N LEU A 145 -3.89 3.88 2.55
CA LEU A 145 -4.39 5.07 3.27
C LEU A 145 -3.28 5.74 4.06
N SER A 146 -3.47 7.02 4.40
CA SER A 146 -2.55 7.73 5.28
C SER A 146 -2.56 7.10 6.68
N ALA A 147 -1.48 7.29 7.44
CA ALA A 147 -1.39 6.81 8.82
C ALA A 147 -2.19 7.71 9.80
N PHE A 148 -3.47 7.95 9.51
CA PHE A 148 -4.30 8.98 10.17
C PHE A 148 -4.60 8.75 11.65
N MET A 149 -4.37 7.55 12.18
CA MET A 149 -4.56 7.22 13.59
C MET A 149 -3.28 7.41 14.43
N HIS A 150 -2.19 7.87 13.83
CA HIS A 150 -0.94 8.15 14.53
C HIS A 150 -0.60 9.64 14.46
N TYR A 151 -0.34 10.22 15.64
CA TYR A 151 0.07 11.61 15.73
C TYR A 151 1.53 11.77 15.30
N THR A 152 1.78 12.77 14.45
CA THR A 152 3.12 13.18 14.05
C THR A 152 3.34 14.62 14.50
N LYS A 153 4.56 14.92 14.99
CA LYS A 153 4.90 16.30 15.42
C LYS A 153 4.84 17.28 14.25
N THR A 154 5.30 16.84 13.09
CA THR A 154 5.27 17.58 11.84
C THR A 154 4.45 16.75 10.86
N PRO A 155 3.26 17.22 10.44
CA PRO A 155 2.48 16.56 9.41
C PRO A 155 3.28 16.46 8.10
N LEU A 156 2.91 15.49 7.25
CA LEU A 156 3.47 15.43 5.90
C LEU A 156 2.99 16.67 5.09
N PRO A 157 3.81 17.21 4.18
CA PRO A 157 3.50 18.42 3.42
C PRO A 157 2.51 18.19 2.26
N GLY A 158 1.61 17.22 2.42
CA GLY A 158 0.79 16.68 1.34
C GLY A 158 0.04 15.44 1.79
N THR A 159 -0.53 14.71 0.84
CA THR A 159 -1.34 13.52 1.13
C THR A 159 -0.99 12.36 0.23
N ILE A 160 -1.28 11.16 0.70
CA ILE A 160 -1.12 9.95 -0.09
C ILE A 160 -2.13 9.93 -1.24
N PHE A 161 -1.68 9.46 -2.39
CA PHE A 161 -2.53 9.02 -3.48
C PHE A 161 -2.99 7.57 -3.25
N GLY A 162 -3.97 7.41 -2.35
CA GLY A 162 -4.51 6.11 -1.96
C GLY A 162 -5.25 5.40 -3.11
N GLY A 163 -4.87 4.17 -3.40
CA GLY A 163 -5.53 3.31 -4.39
C GLY A 163 -6.30 2.16 -3.74
N ARG A 164 -7.41 1.76 -4.36
CA ARG A 164 -8.21 0.58 -4.01
C ARG A 164 -8.19 -0.44 -5.14
N PHE A 165 -7.78 -1.67 -4.89
CA PHE A 165 -7.69 -2.72 -5.92
C PHE A 165 -7.84 -4.14 -5.33
N ALA A 166 -8.22 -5.10 -6.17
CA ALA A 166 -8.44 -6.49 -5.77
C ALA A 166 -7.13 -7.27 -5.71
N ILE A 167 -6.72 -7.73 -4.52
CA ILE A 167 -5.44 -8.43 -4.32
C ILE A 167 -5.49 -9.92 -4.68
N ASN A 168 -6.68 -10.47 -4.89
CA ASN A 168 -6.86 -11.81 -5.42
C ASN A 168 -6.65 -11.89 -6.94
N ASN A 169 -6.95 -10.81 -7.68
CA ASN A 169 -6.88 -10.81 -9.15
C ASN A 169 -5.77 -9.92 -9.70
N TRP A 170 -5.32 -8.93 -8.92
CA TRP A 170 -4.30 -7.98 -9.35
C TRP A 170 -3.22 -7.78 -8.27
N PRO A 171 -2.51 -8.86 -7.89
CA PRO A 171 -1.42 -8.76 -6.94
C PRO A 171 -0.26 -7.96 -7.58
N ARG A 172 0.22 -6.94 -6.87
CA ARG A 172 1.34 -6.14 -7.32
C ARG A 172 2.14 -5.58 -6.16
N PRO A 173 3.45 -5.34 -6.34
CA PRO A 173 4.24 -4.59 -5.39
C PRO A 173 3.64 -3.19 -5.17
N LEU A 174 3.65 -2.72 -3.93
CA LEU A 174 3.11 -1.42 -3.60
C LEU A 174 3.99 -0.29 -4.13
N MET A 175 3.34 0.75 -4.62
CA MET A 175 3.92 2.07 -4.82
C MET A 175 3.29 2.99 -3.79
N TRP A 176 4.08 3.68 -2.99
CA TRP A 176 3.56 4.76 -2.15
C TRP A 176 3.58 6.06 -2.96
N ALA A 177 2.42 6.47 -3.45
CA ALA A 177 2.27 7.71 -4.20
C ALA A 177 1.85 8.85 -3.26
N PHE A 178 2.42 10.03 -3.45
CA PHE A 178 2.23 11.19 -2.59
C PHE A 178 2.07 12.46 -3.43
N GLU A 179 0.95 13.15 -3.23
CA GLU A 179 0.71 14.48 -3.78
C GLU A 179 1.31 15.51 -2.82
N TRP A 180 2.37 16.18 -3.26
CA TRP A 180 3.07 17.17 -2.46
C TRP A 180 2.38 18.52 -2.58
N HIS A 181 1.60 18.88 -1.57
CA HIS A 181 0.78 20.09 -1.55
C HIS A 181 1.58 21.34 -1.21
N ASP A 182 2.37 21.29 -0.13
CA ASP A 182 3.23 22.39 0.32
C ASP A 182 4.68 22.09 -0.04
N THR A 183 5.11 22.52 -1.23
CA THR A 183 6.48 22.28 -1.71
C THR A 183 7.53 23.13 -1.00
N ALA A 184 7.15 24.07 -0.14
CA ALA A 184 8.10 24.82 0.71
C ALA A 184 8.56 24.00 1.92
N GLN A 185 7.80 22.95 2.28
CA GLN A 185 8.11 22.04 3.38
C GLN A 185 8.73 20.74 2.87
N ASP A 186 9.66 20.19 3.66
CA ASP A 186 10.34 18.94 3.36
C ASP A 186 9.45 17.73 3.68
N LEU A 187 9.58 16.67 2.87
CA LEU A 187 9.00 15.37 3.16
C LEU A 187 9.98 14.57 4.02
N ILE A 188 9.59 14.30 5.26
CA ILE A 188 10.42 13.59 6.23
C ILE A 188 9.73 12.29 6.67
N LEU A 189 10.37 11.16 6.41
CA LEU A 189 10.00 9.84 6.93
C LEU A 189 11.14 9.34 7.82
N LYS A 190 10.81 8.73 8.96
CA LYS A 190 11.80 8.18 9.89
C LYS A 190 11.58 6.69 10.07
N ARG A 191 12.67 5.92 10.02
CA ARG A 191 12.66 4.46 10.13
C ARG A 191 11.88 4.04 11.38
N GLY A 192 11.02 3.04 11.22
CA GLY A 192 10.20 2.50 12.29
C GLY A 192 8.96 3.33 12.63
N GLN A 193 8.80 4.56 12.12
CA GLN A 193 7.57 5.32 12.30
C GLN A 193 6.45 4.81 11.38
N PRO A 194 5.17 5.02 11.77
CA PRO A 194 4.02 4.75 10.91
C PRO A 194 4.15 5.51 9.59
N TRP A 195 4.08 4.81 8.46
CA TRP A 195 4.15 5.45 7.15
C TRP A 195 2.78 5.52 6.49
N PHE A 196 2.11 4.38 6.34
CA PHE A 196 0.77 4.29 5.77
C PHE A 196 0.05 3.05 6.30
N TYR A 197 -1.25 2.96 6.04
CA TYR A 197 -2.06 1.79 6.32
C TYR A 197 -2.47 1.08 5.03
N VAL A 198 -2.66 -0.24 5.16
CA VAL A 198 -3.46 -1.02 4.24
C VAL A 198 -4.73 -1.47 4.96
N GLN A 199 -5.88 -1.28 4.32
CA GLN A 199 -7.17 -1.78 4.76
C GLN A 199 -7.58 -2.93 3.86
N PHE A 200 -8.17 -3.97 4.43
CA PHE A 200 -8.75 -5.07 3.66
C PHE A 200 -10.27 -5.10 3.79
N GLU A 201 -10.94 -5.13 2.65
CA GLU A 201 -12.39 -5.28 2.51
C GLU A 201 -12.69 -6.68 2.00
N THR A 202 -13.51 -7.40 2.75
CA THR A 202 -13.85 -8.81 2.55
C THR A 202 -15.32 -8.97 2.18
N TYR A 203 -15.68 -10.16 1.71
CA TYR A 203 -17.07 -10.56 1.52
C TYR A 203 -17.40 -11.83 2.33
N PRO A 204 -18.46 -11.81 3.16
CA PRO A 204 -19.15 -10.62 3.68
C PRO A 204 -18.23 -9.74 4.53
N GLN A 205 -18.60 -8.47 4.68
CA GLN A 205 -17.74 -7.42 5.28
C GLN A 205 -17.44 -7.62 6.76
N ASP A 206 -18.24 -8.41 7.47
CA ASP A 206 -18.10 -8.71 8.90
C ASP A 206 -17.02 -9.75 9.19
N ARG A 207 -16.51 -10.46 8.16
CA ARG A 207 -15.41 -11.42 8.33
C ARG A 207 -14.13 -10.71 8.76
N SER A 208 -13.51 -11.26 9.80
CA SER A 208 -12.19 -10.83 10.26
C SER A 208 -11.11 -11.22 9.24
N VAL A 209 -10.01 -10.47 9.25
CA VAL A 209 -8.87 -10.70 8.35
C VAL A 209 -7.70 -11.21 9.17
N SER A 210 -7.06 -12.30 8.74
CA SER A 210 -5.79 -12.81 9.26
C SER A 210 -4.69 -12.53 8.25
N VAL A 211 -3.71 -11.72 8.63
CA VAL A 211 -2.55 -11.42 7.77
C VAL A 211 -1.41 -12.37 8.13
N VAL A 212 -0.91 -13.12 7.15
CA VAL A 212 0.13 -14.13 7.30
C VAL A 212 1.25 -13.91 6.30
N GLU A 213 2.49 -14.23 6.68
CA GLU A 213 3.60 -14.19 5.73
C GLU A 213 3.45 -15.31 4.71
N ALA A 214 3.54 -14.98 3.42
CA ALA A 214 3.37 -15.89 2.31
C ALA A 214 4.69 -16.14 1.58
N GLN A 215 4.79 -17.33 0.97
CA GLN A 215 5.90 -17.70 0.10
C GLN A 215 5.71 -17.09 -1.29
N MET A 216 6.81 -16.70 -1.95
CA MET A 216 6.81 -16.47 -3.39
C MET A 216 6.91 -17.82 -4.10
N THR A 217 5.78 -18.43 -4.47
CA THR A 217 5.78 -19.67 -5.27
C THR A 217 6.04 -19.35 -6.75
N PRO A 218 6.54 -20.29 -7.55
CA PRO A 218 6.75 -20.08 -8.99
C PRO A 218 5.47 -19.65 -9.73
N GLU A 219 4.31 -20.20 -9.34
CA GLU A 219 3.01 -19.85 -9.93
C GLU A 219 2.61 -18.41 -9.59
N LEU A 220 2.86 -17.99 -8.34
CA LEU A 220 2.60 -16.62 -7.91
C LEU A 220 3.54 -15.63 -8.60
N GLU A 221 4.83 -15.94 -8.70
CA GLU A 221 5.82 -15.12 -9.39
C GLU A 221 5.43 -14.93 -10.86
N GLY A 222 5.13 -16.04 -11.57
CA GLY A 222 4.68 -15.99 -12.95
C GLY A 222 3.38 -15.20 -13.14
N PHE A 223 2.44 -15.28 -12.19
CA PHE A 223 1.19 -14.51 -12.24
C PHE A 223 1.41 -13.01 -11.98
N ILE A 224 2.26 -12.66 -11.01
CA ILE A 224 2.66 -11.26 -10.76
C ILE A 224 3.36 -10.70 -12.00
N ASP A 225 4.29 -11.43 -12.61
CA ASP A 225 5.00 -10.98 -13.80
C ASP A 225 4.07 -10.81 -15.00
N HIS A 226 3.10 -11.72 -15.18
CA HIS A 226 2.11 -11.65 -16.25
C HIS A 226 1.20 -10.42 -16.16
N THR A 227 0.82 -10.02 -14.93
CA THR A 227 -0.04 -8.87 -14.68
C THR A 227 0.75 -7.56 -14.54
N SER A 228 2.04 -7.66 -14.21
CA SER A 228 2.96 -6.53 -14.08
C SER A 228 3.16 -5.82 -15.42
N ALA A 229 3.39 -4.51 -15.36
CA ALA A 229 3.59 -3.63 -16.52
C ALA A 229 2.44 -3.52 -17.53
N ALA A 230 1.35 -4.30 -17.41
CA ALA A 230 0.21 -4.22 -18.33
C ALA A 230 -0.38 -2.80 -18.42
N VAL A 231 -0.36 -2.05 -17.32
CA VAL A 231 -0.80 -0.64 -17.24
C VAL A 231 0.07 0.33 -18.05
N ASN A 232 1.29 -0.05 -18.44
CA ASN A 232 2.15 0.75 -19.31
C ASN A 232 1.76 0.60 -20.78
N TYR A 233 0.99 -0.43 -21.14
CA TYR A 233 0.64 -0.74 -22.53
C TYR A 233 -0.80 -0.35 -22.88
N VAL A 234 -1.69 -0.23 -21.88
CA VAL A 234 -3.10 0.13 -22.12
C VAL A 234 -3.63 1.13 -21.09
N ASN A 235 -4.44 2.07 -21.58
CA ASN A 235 -5.24 2.96 -20.74
C ASN A 235 -6.45 2.20 -20.16
N GLN A 236 -6.96 2.63 -19.00
CA GLN A 236 -8.14 2.03 -18.33
C GLN A 236 -7.99 0.52 -18.03
N SER A 237 -6.90 0.16 -17.35
CA SER A 237 -6.49 -1.23 -17.04
C SER A 237 -7.50 -2.11 -16.31
N PHE A 238 -8.62 -1.59 -15.84
CA PHE A 238 -9.67 -2.39 -15.19
C PHE A 238 -10.25 -3.46 -16.12
N SER A 239 -10.25 -3.26 -17.45
CA SER A 239 -10.67 -4.30 -18.40
C SER A 239 -9.77 -5.53 -18.36
N LEU A 240 -8.48 -5.36 -18.04
CA LEU A 240 -7.52 -6.45 -17.93
C LEU A 240 -7.73 -7.31 -16.69
N PHE A 241 -8.50 -6.86 -15.69
CA PHE A 241 -8.68 -7.60 -14.44
C PHE A 241 -9.46 -8.90 -14.66
N LYS A 242 -10.39 -8.89 -15.63
CA LYS A 242 -11.13 -10.09 -16.05
C LYS A 242 -10.23 -11.09 -16.77
N ASP A 243 -9.31 -10.60 -17.58
CA ASP A 243 -8.36 -11.47 -18.29
C ASP A 243 -7.32 -12.04 -17.32
N ALA A 244 -6.84 -11.24 -16.37
CA ALA A 244 -5.99 -11.70 -15.27
C ALA A 244 -6.68 -12.80 -14.43
N GLU A 245 -7.98 -12.65 -14.15
CA GLU A 245 -8.75 -13.65 -13.40
C GLU A 245 -8.81 -15.01 -14.12
N ARG A 246 -8.86 -15.04 -15.46
CA ARG A 246 -8.90 -16.29 -16.24
C ARG A 246 -7.61 -17.09 -16.18
N VAL A 247 -6.48 -16.42 -16.01
CA VAL A 247 -5.13 -17.03 -15.96
C VAL A 247 -4.59 -17.14 -14.54
N ARG A 248 -5.38 -16.71 -13.55
CA ARG A 248 -5.02 -16.73 -12.14
C ARG A 248 -4.86 -18.18 -11.64
N PRO A 249 -3.75 -18.51 -10.95
CA PRO A 249 -3.64 -19.77 -10.23
C PRO A 249 -4.77 -19.97 -9.21
N GLU A 250 -5.21 -21.21 -9.00
CA GLU A 250 -6.29 -21.51 -8.04
C GLU A 250 -5.91 -21.06 -6.62
N THR A 251 -4.65 -21.32 -6.23
CA THR A 251 -4.06 -20.95 -4.95
C THR A 251 -2.93 -19.95 -5.17
N LEU A 252 -3.04 -18.78 -4.55
CA LEU A 252 -1.98 -17.78 -4.47
C LEU A 252 -1.27 -17.84 -3.11
N LEU A 253 -2.02 -18.10 -2.04
CA LEU A 253 -1.53 -17.96 -0.67
C LEU A 253 -1.01 -19.30 -0.12
N VAL A 254 0.32 -19.42 -0.09
CA VAL A 254 1.02 -20.48 0.64
C VAL A 254 1.76 -19.85 1.83
N PRO A 255 1.37 -20.13 3.09
CA PRO A 255 2.05 -19.56 4.25
C PRO A 255 3.50 -20.02 4.38
N VAL A 256 4.39 -19.16 4.88
CA VAL A 256 5.74 -19.57 5.30
C VAL A 256 5.61 -20.54 6.50
N LYS A 257 6.27 -21.69 6.41
CA LYS A 257 6.36 -22.64 7.54
C LYS A 257 7.34 -22.07 8.57
N ARG A 258 6.89 -21.91 9.81
CA ARG A 258 7.70 -21.46 10.95
C ARG A 258 7.73 -22.54 12.02
#